data_AF-A0A3S3HUI4-F1
#
_entry.id   AF-A0A3S3HUI4-F1
#
_cell.length_a   1.000
_cell.length_b   1.000
_cell.length_c   1.000
_cell.angle_alpha   90.00
_cell.angle_beta   90.00
_cell.angle_gamma   90.00
#
_symmetry.space_group_name_H-M   'P 1'
#
loop_
_entity.id
_entity.type
_entity.pdbx_description
1 polymer ?
#
loop_
_entity_poly.entity_id
_entity_poly.type
_entity_poly.pdbx_seq_one_letter_code
_entity_poly.pdbx_strand_id
1 'polypeptide(L)'
;MKHSVITLVTALSVLSVSSSPLRGEHANEPPNIVSSTGNKFSRMTTWPTVLAQSWSCQPRLKCSQIGSCDEARWYLENCSWGGKLDRDSDGMPCESLC
;
A
#
# COMPACT_ATOMS: atom_id res chain seq x y z
N MET A 1 50.43 -26.10 24.34
CA MET A 1 51.07 -24.80 24.15
C MET A 1 49.95 -23.77 24.08
N LYS A 2 49.90 -22.86 25.05
CA LYS A 2 48.75 -22.00 25.30
C LYS A 2 48.94 -20.66 24.57
N HIS A 3 48.01 -20.38 23.68
CA HIS A 3 47.48 -19.05 23.28
C HIS A 3 48.37 -17.86 23.63
N SER A 4 49.40 -17.61 22.83
CA SER A 4 50.14 -16.37 22.94
C SER A 4 50.43 -15.84 21.55
N VAL A 5 50.00 -14.59 21.36
CA VAL A 5 50.23 -13.76 20.17
C VAL A 5 49.45 -14.22 18.95
N ILE A 6 48.27 -13.64 18.73
CA ILE A 6 47.80 -13.11 17.44
C ILE A 6 46.39 -12.55 17.69
N THR A 7 46.32 -11.22 17.61
CA THR A 7 45.11 -10.41 17.38
C THR A 7 44.25 -10.03 18.59
N LEU A 8 44.85 -9.22 19.46
CA LEU A 8 44.20 -8.31 20.40
C LEU A 8 43.65 -7.05 19.67
N VAL A 9 43.06 -7.20 18.48
CA VAL A 9 42.46 -6.07 17.76
C VAL A 9 41.18 -6.52 17.05
N THR A 10 40.10 -6.25 17.74
CA THR A 10 38.73 -6.15 17.25
C THR A 10 38.63 -5.37 15.93
N ALA A 11 38.08 -5.98 14.90
CA ALA A 11 37.33 -5.25 13.87
C ALA A 11 36.36 -6.23 13.22
N LEU A 12 35.09 -5.89 13.33
CA LEU A 12 33.95 -6.69 12.94
C LEU A 12 33.94 -6.99 11.44
N SER A 13 33.46 -8.19 11.17
CA SER A 13 32.74 -8.61 9.98
C SER A 13 31.99 -7.46 9.30
N VAL A 14 32.24 -7.21 8.00
CA VAL A 14 31.19 -7.27 6.97
C VAL A 14 31.84 -7.35 5.58
N LEU A 15 31.40 -8.36 4.85
CA LEU A 15 31.75 -8.65 3.48
C LEU A 15 30.96 -7.71 2.54
N SER A 16 31.56 -7.42 1.39
CA SER A 16 30.89 -7.12 0.11
C SER A 16 29.92 -5.93 0.04
N VAL A 17 30.45 -4.75 -0.32
CA VAL A 17 29.68 -3.73 -1.05
C VAL A 17 29.53 -4.18 -2.51
N SER A 18 28.37 -4.76 -2.82
CA SER A 18 27.93 -5.00 -4.21
C SER A 18 26.79 -4.03 -4.47
N SER A 19 27.07 -2.99 -5.24
CA SER A 19 26.09 -2.00 -5.68
C SER A 19 24.94 -2.68 -6.42
N SER A 20 23.73 -2.61 -5.87
CA SER A 20 22.51 -3.11 -6.51
C SER A 20 22.20 -2.35 -7.80
N PRO A 21 21.90 -3.01 -8.92
CA PRO A 21 21.18 -2.40 -10.02
C PRO A 21 19.72 -2.85 -9.96
N LEU A 22 18.77 -2.00 -9.58
CA LEU A 22 17.36 -2.20 -9.93
C LEU A 22 16.69 -0.86 -10.22
N ARG A 23 16.73 -0.51 -11.50
CA ARG A 23 15.74 0.32 -12.17
C ARG A 23 14.42 -0.46 -12.15
N GLY A 24 13.39 0.16 -11.60
CA GLY A 24 12.04 -0.38 -11.57
C GLY A 24 11.06 0.78 -11.41
N GLU A 25 10.90 1.57 -12.47
CA GLU A 25 9.64 2.28 -12.69
C GLU A 25 8.57 1.21 -12.89
N HIS A 26 7.74 0.98 -11.88
CA HIS A 26 6.44 0.36 -12.12
C HIS A 26 5.46 1.50 -12.36
N ALA A 27 5.37 1.88 -13.64
CA ALA A 27 4.20 2.59 -14.13
C ALA A 27 2.97 1.78 -13.73
N ASN A 28 1.98 2.47 -13.19
CA ASN A 28 0.63 1.96 -12.98
C ASN A 28 0.12 1.37 -14.31
N GLU A 29 0.16 0.05 -14.47
CA GLU A 29 -0.61 -0.62 -15.52
C GLU A 29 -2.04 -0.78 -14.98
N PRO A 30 -3.05 -0.14 -15.60
CA PRO A 30 -4.43 -0.37 -15.21
C PRO A 30 -4.81 -1.84 -15.50
N PRO A 31 -5.54 -2.50 -14.59
CA PRO A 31 -5.92 -3.89 -14.81
C PRO A 31 -6.81 -4.02 -16.04
N ASN A 32 -6.41 -4.93 -16.94
CA ASN A 32 -7.22 -5.41 -18.06
C ASN A 32 -8.46 -6.13 -17.50
N ILE A 33 -9.59 -5.43 -17.37
CA ILE A 33 -10.86 -6.06 -16.99
C ILE A 33 -11.58 -6.54 -18.24
N VAL A 34 -11.42 -7.84 -18.50
CA VAL A 34 -12.29 -8.66 -19.35
C VAL A 34 -13.74 -8.50 -18.90
N SER A 35 -14.58 -7.88 -19.74
CA SER A 35 -16.02 -7.76 -19.49
C SER A 35 -16.74 -9.02 -19.97
N SER A 36 -17.14 -9.87 -19.02
CA SER A 36 -18.15 -10.90 -19.27
C SER A 36 -19.55 -10.34 -18.99
N THR A 37 -20.40 -10.51 -19.97
CA THR A 37 -21.73 -9.94 -20.19
C THR A 37 -22.78 -10.29 -19.14
N GLY A 38 -23.68 -9.32 -18.82
CA GLY A 38 -24.90 -9.60 -18.07
C GLY A 38 -25.82 -8.41 -17.79
N ASN A 39 -26.45 -7.86 -18.85
CA ASN A 39 -27.70 -7.05 -18.89
C ASN A 39 -28.48 -6.95 -17.55
N LYS A 40 -29.00 -5.80 -17.08
CA LYS A 40 -29.95 -4.88 -17.75
C LYS A 40 -30.41 -3.78 -16.77
N PHE A 41 -30.11 -2.50 -17.04
CA PHE A 41 -31.03 -1.41 -16.68
C PHE A 41 -30.80 -0.20 -17.60
N SER A 42 -31.78 0.02 -18.47
CA SER A 42 -31.76 1.02 -19.52
C SER A 42 -32.18 2.39 -18.97
N ARG A 43 -31.26 3.36 -18.92
CA ARG A 43 -31.48 4.75 -19.38
C ARG A 43 -30.26 5.64 -19.15
N MET A 44 -29.91 6.36 -20.21
CA MET A 44 -29.12 7.60 -20.28
C MET A 44 -27.64 7.54 -19.89
N THR A 45 -26.82 7.51 -20.94
CA THR A 45 -25.65 8.39 -21.15
C THR A 45 -24.92 8.85 -19.89
N THR A 46 -24.22 7.93 -19.23
CA THR A 46 -23.02 8.26 -18.49
C THR A 46 -21.99 7.26 -18.97
N TRP A 47 -20.96 7.73 -19.69
CA TRP A 47 -19.72 6.96 -19.78
C TRP A 47 -19.39 6.47 -18.36
N PRO A 48 -18.79 5.29 -18.16
CA PRO A 48 -18.07 5.08 -16.92
C PRO A 48 -16.95 6.14 -16.95
N THR A 49 -17.25 7.34 -16.49
CA THR A 49 -16.26 8.20 -15.93
C THR A 49 -15.80 7.37 -14.76
N VAL A 50 -14.76 6.57 -15.02
CA VAL A 50 -13.81 6.18 -14.00
C VAL A 50 -13.32 7.54 -13.52
N LEU A 51 -14.09 8.14 -12.61
CA LEU A 51 -13.68 9.31 -11.89
C LEU A 51 -12.40 8.81 -11.25
N ALA A 52 -11.26 9.24 -11.77
CA ALA A 52 -9.99 8.98 -11.15
C ALA A 52 -10.12 9.61 -9.77
N GLN A 53 -10.48 8.81 -8.77
CA GLN A 53 -10.72 9.29 -7.43
C GLN A 53 -9.35 9.64 -6.88
N SER A 54 -8.97 10.91 -7.02
CA SER A 54 -7.78 11.45 -6.40
C SER A 54 -8.07 11.65 -4.93
N TRP A 55 -7.79 10.63 -4.12
CA TRP A 55 -7.83 10.76 -2.67
C TRP A 55 -6.64 11.59 -2.18
N SER A 56 -6.82 12.25 -1.05
CA SER A 56 -5.80 13.07 -0.39
C SER A 56 -5.90 12.83 1.11
N CYS A 57 -4.80 12.97 1.85
CA CYS A 57 -4.73 12.70 3.29
C CYS A 57 -5.45 13.74 4.18
N GLN A 58 -6.64 14.16 3.74
CA GLN A 58 -7.64 14.89 4.52
C GLN A 58 -7.93 14.09 5.80
N PRO A 59 -7.76 14.66 6.99
CA PRO A 59 -7.91 13.91 8.24
C PRO A 59 -9.36 13.43 8.41
N ARG A 60 -9.58 12.14 8.15
CA ARG A 60 -10.84 11.42 8.34
C ARG A 60 -10.61 10.32 9.36
N LEU A 61 -10.57 10.71 10.64
CA LEU A 61 -10.12 9.82 11.72
C LEU A 61 -11.17 8.80 12.16
N LYS A 62 -12.36 8.79 11.54
CA LYS A 62 -13.46 7.88 11.85
C LYS A 62 -13.98 7.24 10.57
N CYS A 63 -14.28 5.96 10.63
CA CYS A 63 -14.87 5.20 9.53
C CYS A 63 -16.21 5.74 9.04
N SER A 64 -16.99 6.40 9.90
CA SER A 64 -18.24 7.07 9.51
C SER A 64 -18.04 8.25 8.55
N GLN A 65 -16.81 8.70 8.34
CA GLN A 65 -16.46 9.79 7.44
C GLN A 65 -15.85 9.29 6.11
N ILE A 66 -15.79 7.97 5.91
CA ILE A 66 -15.23 7.32 4.73
C ILE A 66 -16.37 6.67 3.96
N GLY A 67 -16.35 6.81 2.63
CA GLY A 67 -17.45 6.39 1.76
C GLY A 67 -17.32 4.96 1.23
N SER A 68 -16.11 4.39 1.20
CA SER A 68 -15.87 3.05 0.66
C SER A 68 -14.65 2.37 1.28
N CYS A 69 -14.62 1.03 1.20
CA CYS A 69 -13.47 0.24 1.64
C CYS A 69 -12.19 0.59 0.88
N ASP A 70 -12.27 0.81 -0.44
CA ASP A 70 -11.09 1.20 -1.23
C ASP A 70 -10.51 2.56 -0.80
N GLU A 71 -11.36 3.52 -0.44
CA GLU A 71 -10.92 4.81 0.12
C GLU A 71 -10.26 4.61 1.50
N ALA A 72 -10.82 3.73 2.35
CA ALA A 72 -10.24 3.39 3.65
C ALA A 72 -8.86 2.72 3.51
N ARG A 73 -8.72 1.75 2.61
CA ARG A 73 -7.44 1.09 2.31
C ARG A 73 -6.41 2.08 1.81
N TRP A 74 -6.81 2.95 0.89
CA TRP A 74 -5.90 3.98 0.40
C TRP A 74 -5.40 4.87 1.53
N TYR A 75 -6.27 5.30 2.45
CA TYR A 75 -5.83 6.08 3.61
C TYR A 75 -4.88 5.31 4.54
N LEU A 76 -5.13 4.04 4.79
CA LEU A 76 -4.24 3.19 5.59
C LEU A 76 -2.82 3.13 5.00
N GLU A 77 -2.73 2.98 3.68
CA GLU A 77 -1.46 2.81 2.96
C GLU A 77 -0.73 4.13 2.69
N ASN A 78 -1.46 5.23 2.47
CA ASN A 78 -0.90 6.47 1.94
C ASN A 78 -0.83 7.61 2.97
N CYS A 79 -1.50 7.49 4.12
CA CYS A 79 -1.60 8.58 5.09
C CYS A 79 -1.03 8.22 6.46
N SER A 80 -0.25 9.13 7.07
CA SER A 80 0.38 8.92 8.37
C SER A 80 -0.61 8.67 9.52
N TRP A 81 -1.85 9.12 9.36
CA TRP A 81 -2.94 8.90 10.33
C TRP A 81 -3.81 7.68 9.99
N GLY A 82 -3.59 7.03 8.85
CA GLY A 82 -4.42 5.95 8.31
C GLY A 82 -4.54 4.75 9.25
N GLY A 83 -3.50 4.45 10.03
CA GLY A 83 -3.55 3.42 11.06
C GLY A 83 -4.60 3.66 12.17
N LYS A 84 -5.21 4.85 12.26
CA LYS A 84 -6.37 5.09 13.15
C LYS A 84 -7.64 4.39 12.69
N LEU A 85 -7.71 4.02 11.42
CA LEU A 85 -8.87 3.36 10.80
C LEU A 85 -8.88 1.85 11.03
N ASP A 86 -7.70 1.29 11.26
CA ASP A 86 -7.45 -0.11 11.55
C ASP A 86 -7.24 -0.25 13.07
N ARG A 87 -8.30 -0.69 13.78
CA ARG A 87 -8.33 -0.63 15.24
C ARG A 87 -7.53 -1.76 15.89
N ASP A 88 -7.49 -2.91 15.26
CA ASP A 88 -6.83 -4.14 15.69
C ASP A 88 -5.51 -4.40 14.97
N SER A 89 -5.16 -3.55 14.00
CA SER A 89 -3.88 -3.54 13.27
C SER A 89 -3.66 -4.81 12.45
N ASP A 90 -4.74 -5.35 11.86
CA ASP A 90 -4.72 -6.54 11.03
C ASP A 90 -4.53 -6.23 9.53
N GLY A 91 -4.51 -4.94 9.16
CA GLY A 91 -4.39 -4.45 7.80
C GLY A 91 -5.74 -4.17 7.11
N MET A 92 -6.88 -4.35 7.80
CA MET A 92 -8.22 -4.07 7.28
C MET A 92 -8.80 -2.81 7.95
N PRO A 93 -8.70 -1.63 7.30
CA PRO A 93 -9.25 -0.41 7.87
C PRO A 93 -10.77 -0.43 7.77
N CYS A 94 -11.44 0.01 8.83
CA CYS A 94 -12.89 0.16 8.84
C CYS A 94 -13.65 -1.13 8.43
N GLU A 95 -13.39 -2.26 9.08
CA GLU A 95 -13.97 -3.58 8.78
C GLU A 95 -15.49 -3.58 8.51
N SER A 96 -16.26 -2.74 9.20
CA SER A 96 -17.71 -2.63 8.97
C SER A 96 -18.10 -2.10 7.57
N LEU A 97 -17.14 -1.56 6.82
CA LEU A 97 -17.28 -1.00 5.47
C LEU A 97 -16.75 -1.95 4.37
N CYS A 98 -15.99 -3.00 4.71
CA CYS A 98 -15.11 -3.75 3.79
C CYS A 98 -15.58 -5.14 3.30
#